data_AF-A0A3D3JTY4-F1
#
_entry.id   AF-A0A3D3JTY4-F1
#
_cell.length_a   1.000
_cell.length_b   1.000
_cell.length_c   1.000
_cell.angle_alpha   90.00
_cell.angle_beta   90.00
_cell.angle_gamma   90.00
#
_symmetry.space_group_name_H-M   'P 1'
#
loop_
_entity.id
_entity.type
_entity.pdbx_description
1 polymer ?
#
loop_
_entity_poly.entity_id
_entity_poly.type
_entity_poly.pdbx_seq_one_letter_code
_entity_poly.pdbx_strand_id
1 'polypeptide(L)'
;MLTIGGIACAAAENLGDVLRESGWDRIIGTWVDAETKGSRNKTTYAWRFKDRVIEITSWDSWDGEKESVSLIGLNPRTGDVFNLSADSQGASSLGRWTVGKDGEAILDLMFVSGEGQEGILRIRQAFKDNDTLIVTIDLPEPIVFEMVRVKKSQPAANAKTDDWLRQTWNKLQAEVEAGNMSAEDARAKMIAIKKDVYEKQKK
;
A
#
# COMPACT_ATOMS: atom_id res chain seq x y z
N MET A 1 44.80 29.97 4.01
CA MET A 1 44.27 29.01 3.02
C MET A 1 43.26 28.15 3.76
N LEU A 2 41.96 28.40 3.59
CA LEU A 2 40.89 27.69 4.31
C LEU A 2 40.24 26.72 3.32
N THR A 3 40.49 25.43 3.47
CA THR A 3 39.87 24.37 2.68
C THR A 3 38.46 24.14 3.22
N ILE A 4 37.43 24.64 2.52
CA ILE A 4 36.05 24.27 2.78
C ILE A 4 35.86 22.88 2.16
N GLY A 5 35.95 21.85 3.00
CA GLY A 5 35.58 20.49 2.63
C GLY A 5 34.09 20.45 2.33
N GLY A 6 33.73 20.50 1.04
CA GLY A 6 32.39 20.17 0.59
C GLY A 6 32.09 18.74 0.99
N ILE A 7 31.11 18.55 1.87
CA ILE A 7 30.56 17.23 2.16
C ILE A 7 29.94 16.77 0.84
N ALA A 8 30.59 15.83 0.17
CA ALA A 8 29.99 15.09 -0.92
C ALA A 8 28.72 14.43 -0.36
N CYS A 9 27.55 14.89 -0.78
CA CYS A 9 26.31 14.18 -0.53
C CYS A 9 26.48 12.82 -1.22
N ALA A 10 26.62 11.74 -0.45
CA ALA A 10 26.69 10.41 -1.01
C ALA A 10 25.41 10.20 -1.83
N ALA A 11 25.56 9.94 -3.14
CA ALA A 11 24.42 9.60 -3.97
C ALA A 11 23.80 8.31 -3.42
N ALA A 12 22.48 8.29 -3.22
CA ALA A 12 21.78 7.11 -2.74
C ALA A 12 22.11 5.88 -3.60
N GLU A 13 22.50 4.77 -2.96
CA GLU A 13 23.01 3.58 -3.65
C GLU A 13 21.89 2.76 -4.31
N ASN A 14 20.67 2.89 -3.80
CA ASN A 14 19.49 2.16 -4.26
C ASN A 14 18.18 2.90 -3.92
N LEU A 15 17.05 2.40 -4.46
CA LEU A 15 15.73 2.99 -4.25
C LEU A 15 15.33 2.99 -2.76
N GLY A 16 15.69 1.93 -2.02
CA GLY A 16 15.44 1.86 -0.58
C GLY A 16 16.13 2.99 0.19
N ASP A 17 17.36 3.35 -0.17
CA ASP A 17 18.09 4.46 0.46
C ASP A 17 17.41 5.79 0.17
N VAL A 18 17.05 6.04 -1.09
CA VAL A 18 16.27 7.24 -1.48
C VAL A 18 15.01 7.39 -0.63
N LEU A 19 14.26 6.29 -0.43
CA LEU A 19 13.04 6.31 0.37
C LEU A 19 13.31 6.51 1.87
N ARG A 20 14.35 5.89 2.43
CA ARG A 20 14.71 6.07 3.85
C ARG A 20 15.21 7.49 4.13
N GLU A 21 16.07 8.03 3.26
CA GLU A 21 16.62 9.37 3.40
C GLU A 21 15.56 10.47 3.25
N SER A 22 14.50 10.21 2.47
CA SER A 22 13.34 11.10 2.32
C SER A 22 12.21 10.84 3.31
N GLY A 23 12.27 9.78 4.13
CA GLY A 23 11.20 9.40 5.06
C GLY A 23 9.94 8.81 4.39
N TRP A 24 10.07 8.36 3.14
CA TRP A 24 9.02 7.76 2.33
C TRP A 24 9.05 6.23 2.31
N ASP A 25 10.02 5.58 2.97
CA ASP A 25 10.10 4.12 3.07
C ASP A 25 8.87 3.49 3.74
N ARG A 26 8.18 4.25 4.60
CA ARG A 26 6.89 3.90 5.18
C ARG A 26 5.75 3.75 4.16
N ILE A 27 5.92 4.13 2.88
CA ILE A 27 4.89 3.91 1.84
C ILE A 27 4.62 2.42 1.61
N ILE A 28 5.60 1.55 1.89
CA ILE A 28 5.45 0.10 1.74
C ILE A 28 4.28 -0.41 2.59
N GLY A 29 3.37 -1.12 1.94
CA GLY A 29 2.14 -1.63 2.55
C GLY A 29 0.94 -1.47 1.64
N THR A 30 -0.22 -1.90 2.14
CA THR A 30 -1.50 -1.73 1.48
C THR A 30 -2.23 -0.53 2.07
N TRP A 31 -2.80 0.27 1.20
CA TRP A 31 -3.56 1.47 1.49
C TRP A 31 -4.93 1.34 0.82
N VAL A 32 -5.97 1.80 1.49
CA VAL A 32 -7.35 1.78 0.99
C VAL A 32 -7.99 3.13 1.21
N ASP A 33 -8.94 3.52 0.36
CA ASP A 33 -9.67 4.76 0.56
C ASP A 33 -10.38 4.77 1.93
N ALA A 34 -10.31 5.90 2.63
CA ALA A 34 -10.85 6.02 3.99
C ALA A 34 -12.38 5.90 4.03
N GLU A 35 -13.06 6.42 2.99
CA GLU A 35 -14.52 6.51 2.91
C GLU A 35 -15.18 5.12 2.83
N THR A 36 -14.69 4.27 1.92
CA THR A 36 -15.28 2.96 1.63
C THR A 36 -14.43 1.79 2.12
N LYS A 37 -13.26 2.07 2.72
CA LYS A 37 -12.33 1.07 3.26
C LYS A 37 -11.86 0.07 2.21
N GLY A 38 -11.67 0.52 0.97
CA GLY A 38 -11.08 -0.27 -0.11
C GLY A 38 -12.08 -0.83 -1.10
N SER A 39 -13.38 -0.55 -0.94
CA SER A 39 -14.38 -0.88 -1.95
C SER A 39 -14.38 0.07 -3.14
N ARG A 40 -13.70 1.22 -3.05
CA ARG A 40 -13.53 2.16 -4.17
C ARG A 40 -12.10 2.26 -4.66
N ASN A 41 -11.11 2.21 -3.76
CA ASN A 41 -9.70 2.24 -4.15
C ASN A 41 -8.83 1.46 -3.16
N LYS A 42 -7.94 0.63 -3.70
CA LYS A 42 -6.94 -0.11 -2.94
C LYS A 42 -5.63 -0.08 -3.71
N THR A 43 -4.55 0.29 -3.04
CA THR A 43 -3.20 0.32 -3.61
C THR A 43 -2.22 -0.38 -2.68
N THR A 44 -1.39 -1.26 -3.21
CA THR A 44 -0.34 -1.95 -2.46
C THR A 44 1.03 -1.62 -3.03
N TYR A 45 1.91 -1.07 -2.20
CA TYR A 45 3.32 -0.88 -2.51
C TYR A 45 4.10 -2.03 -1.88
N ALA A 46 4.72 -2.88 -2.69
CA ALA A 46 5.50 -4.01 -2.22
C ALA A 46 6.86 -4.08 -2.92
N TRP A 47 7.89 -4.49 -2.19
CA TRP A 47 9.18 -4.79 -2.82
C TRP A 47 9.05 -6.01 -3.72
N ARG A 48 9.21 -5.84 -5.04
CA ARG A 48 9.39 -6.96 -5.98
C ARG A 48 10.82 -7.49 -5.90
N PHE A 49 11.77 -6.56 -5.80
CA PHE A 49 13.17 -6.81 -5.46
C PHE A 49 13.55 -5.85 -4.34
N LYS A 50 13.89 -6.39 -3.17
CA LYS A 50 14.13 -5.62 -1.95
C LYS A 50 15.12 -4.48 -2.20
N ASP A 51 14.71 -3.27 -1.81
CA ASP A 51 15.45 -2.00 -1.93
C ASP A 51 15.81 -1.56 -3.37
N ARG A 52 15.37 -2.29 -4.39
CA ARG A 52 15.69 -2.01 -5.80
C ARG A 52 14.46 -1.68 -6.64
N VAL A 53 13.38 -2.45 -6.50
CA VAL A 53 12.17 -2.30 -7.30
C VAL A 53 10.93 -2.50 -6.44
N ILE A 54 10.04 -1.53 -6.47
CA ILE A 54 8.69 -1.63 -5.88
C ILE A 54 7.72 -1.98 -7.00
N GLU A 55 6.88 -2.97 -6.76
CA GLU A 55 5.66 -3.21 -7.52
C GLU A 55 4.50 -2.54 -6.79
N ILE A 56 3.69 -1.81 -7.56
CA ILE A 56 2.43 -1.25 -7.12
C ILE A 56 1.33 -2.04 -7.78
N THR A 57 0.42 -2.61 -7.00
CA THR A 57 -0.84 -3.12 -7.51
C THR A 57 -1.97 -2.23 -7.02
N SER A 58 -2.81 -1.79 -7.95
CA SER A 58 -3.97 -0.96 -7.62
C SER A 58 -5.23 -1.55 -8.21
N TRP A 59 -6.31 -1.38 -7.48
CA TRP A 59 -7.67 -1.59 -7.96
C TRP A 59 -8.50 -0.35 -7.63
N ASP A 60 -9.31 0.11 -8.56
CA ASP A 60 -10.28 1.16 -8.31
C ASP A 60 -11.55 1.03 -9.15
N SER A 61 -12.61 1.69 -8.71
CA SER A 61 -13.95 1.65 -9.32
C SER A 61 -14.53 3.04 -9.62
N TRP A 62 -13.68 4.08 -9.69
CA TRP A 62 -14.11 5.46 -9.92
C TRP A 62 -14.77 5.67 -11.28
N ASP A 63 -14.30 4.96 -12.30
CA ASP A 63 -14.76 5.06 -13.68
C ASP A 63 -14.75 3.65 -14.32
N GLY A 64 -15.47 2.74 -13.66
CA GLY A 64 -15.46 1.30 -13.94
C GLY A 64 -14.35 0.56 -13.17
N GLU A 65 -14.48 -0.76 -13.07
CA GLU A 65 -13.49 -1.60 -12.40
C GLU A 65 -12.19 -1.64 -13.22
N LYS A 66 -11.11 -1.15 -12.60
CA LYS A 66 -9.79 -1.06 -13.21
C LYS A 66 -8.76 -1.67 -12.26
N GLU A 67 -7.91 -2.52 -12.81
CA GLU A 67 -6.71 -3.02 -12.13
C GLU A 67 -5.49 -2.45 -12.82
N SER A 68 -4.50 -1.99 -12.06
CA SER A 68 -3.23 -1.55 -12.63
C SER A 68 -2.04 -2.12 -11.88
N VAL A 69 -0.95 -2.30 -12.63
CA VAL A 69 0.35 -2.68 -12.10
C VAL A 69 1.34 -1.60 -12.49
N SER A 70 2.17 -1.19 -11.52
CA SER A 70 3.27 -0.27 -11.76
C SER A 70 4.57 -0.82 -11.19
N LEU A 71 5.69 -0.44 -11.80
CA LEU A 71 7.03 -0.68 -11.27
C LEU A 71 7.71 0.66 -11.00
N ILE A 72 8.22 0.83 -9.78
CA ILE A 72 9.10 1.92 -9.41
C ILE A 72 10.52 1.39 -9.30
N GLY A 73 11.46 2.06 -9.96
CA GLY A 73 12.88 1.78 -9.88
C GLY A 73 13.73 3.04 -9.76
N LEU A 74 15.03 2.85 -9.53
CA LEU A 74 16.02 3.92 -9.53
C LEU A 74 16.93 3.77 -10.76
N ASN A 75 17.13 4.84 -11.52
CA ASN A 75 18.17 4.88 -12.53
C ASN A 75 19.53 5.09 -11.83
N PRO A 76 20.45 4.11 -11.83
CA PRO A 76 21.70 4.22 -11.07
C PRO A 76 22.69 5.24 -11.65
N ARG A 77 22.48 5.68 -12.90
CA ARG A 77 23.33 6.71 -13.53
C ARG A 77 22.91 8.12 -13.12
N THR A 78 21.60 8.37 -13.05
CA THR A 78 21.07 9.73 -12.83
C THR A 78 20.55 9.95 -11.41
N GLY A 79 20.27 8.87 -10.66
CA GLY A 79 19.59 8.95 -9.37
C GLY A 79 18.08 9.18 -9.48
N ASP A 80 17.53 9.13 -10.70
CA ASP A 80 16.11 9.39 -10.92
C ASP A 80 15.26 8.19 -10.52
N VAL A 81 14.21 8.43 -9.74
CA VAL A 81 13.19 7.43 -9.45
C VAL A 81 12.16 7.47 -10.57
N PHE A 82 12.02 6.37 -11.30
CA PHE A 82 11.10 6.24 -12.43
C PHE A 82 9.91 5.36 -12.07
N ASN A 83 8.83 5.50 -12.83
CA ASN A 83 7.62 4.70 -12.75
C ASN A 83 7.20 4.24 -14.16
N LEU A 84 6.81 2.98 -14.30
CA LEU A 84 6.17 2.42 -15.50
C LEU A 84 4.89 1.71 -15.06
N SER A 85 3.77 1.94 -15.74
CA SER A 85 2.49 1.33 -15.40
C SER A 85 1.70 0.84 -16.62
N ALA A 86 0.85 -0.14 -16.41
CA ALA A 86 -0.22 -0.55 -17.32
C ALA A 86 -1.48 -0.97 -16.55
N ASP A 87 -2.65 -0.89 -17.19
CA ASP A 87 -3.92 -1.30 -16.58
C ASP A 87 -4.70 -2.36 -17.39
N SER A 88 -5.75 -2.91 -16.77
CA SER A 88 -6.62 -3.95 -17.34
C SER A 88 -7.47 -3.47 -18.52
N GLN A 89 -7.49 -2.17 -18.80
CA GLN A 89 -8.20 -1.57 -19.93
C GLN A 89 -7.26 -1.19 -21.09
N GLY A 90 -5.96 -1.50 -20.96
CA GLY A 90 -4.96 -1.25 -22.00
C GLY A 90 -4.32 0.14 -21.92
N ALA A 91 -4.59 0.94 -20.89
CA ALA A 91 -3.85 2.17 -20.67
C ALA A 91 -2.42 1.87 -20.17
N SER A 92 -1.51 2.81 -20.42
CA SER A 92 -0.13 2.73 -19.94
C SER A 92 0.39 4.10 -19.56
N SER A 93 1.40 4.14 -18.68
CA SER A 93 2.03 5.39 -18.29
C SER A 93 3.52 5.24 -17.98
N LEU A 94 4.24 6.34 -18.18
CA LEU A 94 5.61 6.53 -17.74
C LEU A 94 5.65 7.75 -16.84
N GLY A 95 6.40 7.66 -15.75
CA GLY A 95 6.49 8.77 -14.81
C GLY A 95 7.82 8.87 -14.09
N ARG A 96 7.99 9.99 -13.42
CA ARG A 96 9.14 10.33 -12.60
C ARG A 96 8.66 10.74 -11.23
N TRP A 97 9.28 10.16 -10.21
CA TRP A 97 9.07 10.54 -8.83
C TRP A 97 10.09 11.59 -8.39
N THR A 98 9.60 12.61 -7.70
CA THR A 98 10.41 13.54 -6.92
C THR A 98 10.07 13.31 -5.45
N VAL A 99 11.06 12.88 -4.68
CA VAL A 99 10.92 12.63 -3.23
C VAL A 99 11.98 13.44 -2.50
N GLY A 100 11.55 14.32 -1.60
CA GLY A 100 12.42 15.21 -0.83
C GLY A 100 12.11 15.13 0.66
N LYS A 101 12.98 15.75 1.49
CA LYS A 101 12.78 15.79 2.95
C LYS A 101 11.58 16.64 3.38
N ASP A 102 11.02 17.44 2.48
CA ASP A 102 10.01 18.47 2.78
C ASP A 102 8.56 17.94 2.72
N GLY A 103 8.36 16.62 2.74
CA GLY A 103 7.09 16.00 3.16
C GLY A 103 6.23 15.40 2.04
N GLU A 104 6.29 15.93 0.81
CA GLU A 104 5.51 15.40 -0.32
C GLU A 104 6.35 14.53 -1.27
N ALA A 105 5.73 13.50 -1.83
CA ALA A 105 6.20 12.77 -3.00
C ALA A 105 5.36 13.19 -4.20
N ILE A 106 6.01 13.56 -5.30
CA ILE A 106 5.35 14.02 -6.50
C ILE A 106 5.64 13.04 -7.63
N LEU A 107 4.59 12.51 -8.25
CA LEU A 107 4.67 11.76 -9.49
C LEU A 107 4.20 12.63 -10.65
N ASP A 108 5.12 12.96 -11.54
CA ASP A 108 4.80 13.49 -12.86
C ASP A 108 4.71 12.32 -13.84
N LEU A 109 3.58 12.13 -14.51
CA LEU A 109 3.37 11.03 -15.45
C LEU A 109 2.78 11.50 -16.78
N MET A 110 3.22 10.86 -17.85
CA MET A 110 2.55 10.85 -19.15
C MET A 110 1.80 9.53 -19.29
N PHE A 111 0.59 9.55 -19.81
CA PHE A 111 -0.21 8.36 -20.01
C PHE A 111 -0.79 8.30 -21.42
N VAL A 112 -1.10 7.08 -21.85
CA VAL A 112 -1.90 6.77 -23.03
C VAL A 112 -3.06 5.91 -22.54
N SER A 113 -4.30 6.31 -22.82
CA SER A 113 -5.50 5.53 -22.48
C SER A 113 -5.59 4.26 -23.34
N GLY A 114 -6.48 3.33 -22.97
CA GLY A 114 -6.77 2.14 -23.80
C GLY A 114 -7.34 2.46 -25.19
N GLU A 115 -7.89 3.67 -25.37
CA GLU A 115 -8.38 4.18 -26.65
C GLU A 115 -7.31 4.99 -27.43
N GLY A 116 -6.11 5.15 -26.86
CA GLY A 116 -4.99 5.83 -27.51
C GLY A 116 -4.94 7.35 -27.29
N GLN A 117 -5.75 7.92 -26.38
CA GLN A 117 -5.61 9.35 -26.03
C GLN A 117 -4.44 9.56 -25.07
N GLU A 118 -3.64 10.57 -25.35
CA GLU A 118 -2.49 10.93 -24.54
C GLU A 118 -2.82 12.04 -23.53
N GLY A 119 -2.14 12.03 -22.40
CA GLY A 119 -2.25 13.09 -21.41
C GLY A 119 -1.07 13.13 -20.44
N ILE A 120 -1.08 14.17 -19.61
CA ILE A 120 -0.12 14.35 -18.52
C ILE A 120 -0.89 14.54 -17.21
N LEU A 121 -0.39 13.97 -16.13
CA LEU A 121 -0.92 14.15 -14.79
C LEU A 121 0.21 14.38 -13.81
N ARG A 122 -0.07 15.19 -12.80
CA ARG A 122 0.73 15.30 -11.59
C ARG A 122 -0.06 14.78 -10.42
N ILE A 123 0.53 13.85 -9.68
CA ILE A 123 -0.04 13.27 -8.47
C ILE A 123 0.88 13.64 -7.31
N ARG A 124 0.33 14.34 -6.31
CA ARG A 124 1.02 14.66 -5.07
C ARG A 124 0.55 13.74 -3.97
N GLN A 125 1.50 13.24 -3.20
CA GLN A 125 1.24 12.37 -2.07
C GLN A 125 1.88 12.97 -0.82
N ALA A 126 1.16 12.95 0.29
CA ALA A 126 1.64 13.46 1.57
C ALA A 126 1.15 12.57 2.71
N PHE A 127 2.02 12.26 3.67
CA PHE A 127 1.58 11.61 4.91
C PHE A 127 0.96 12.63 5.85
N LYS A 128 -0.31 12.44 6.21
CA LYS A 128 -0.95 13.18 7.31
C LYS A 128 -0.47 12.65 8.66
N ASP A 129 -0.30 11.33 8.75
CA ASP A 129 0.28 10.60 9.88
C ASP A 129 0.89 9.26 9.38
N ASN A 130 1.25 8.34 10.28
CA ASN A 130 1.88 7.06 9.91
C ASN A 130 0.97 6.08 9.17
N ASP A 131 -0.33 6.20 9.37
CA ASP A 131 -1.37 5.31 8.85
C ASP A 131 -2.32 6.03 7.88
N THR A 132 -2.08 7.31 7.58
CA THR A 132 -2.92 8.12 6.70
C THR A 132 -2.08 8.82 5.62
N LEU A 133 -2.41 8.53 4.36
CA LEU A 133 -1.82 9.10 3.16
C LEU A 133 -2.86 9.96 2.44
N ILE A 134 -2.52 11.19 2.12
CA ILE A 134 -3.32 12.08 1.27
C ILE A 134 -2.79 11.98 -0.15
N VAL A 135 -3.69 11.72 -1.10
CA VAL A 135 -3.38 11.71 -2.53
C VAL A 135 -4.15 12.86 -3.19
N THR A 136 -3.44 13.69 -3.93
CA THR A 136 -3.99 14.81 -4.69
C THR A 136 -3.64 14.63 -6.16
N ILE A 137 -4.65 14.67 -7.03
CA ILE A 137 -4.45 14.73 -8.49
C ILE A 137 -4.60 16.18 -8.91
N ASP A 138 -3.55 16.74 -9.50
CA ASP A 138 -3.50 18.14 -9.91
C ASP A 138 -4.25 18.34 -11.24
N LEU A 139 -5.54 18.59 -11.12
CA LEU A 139 -6.45 19.02 -12.19
C LEU A 139 -6.86 20.49 -11.95
N PRO A 140 -7.50 21.17 -12.92
CA PRO A 140 -8.04 22.52 -12.69
C PRO A 140 -8.94 22.61 -11.45
N GLU A 141 -9.72 21.55 -11.20
CA GLU A 141 -10.34 21.28 -9.90
C GLU A 141 -9.64 20.05 -9.28
N PRO A 142 -8.78 20.24 -8.27
CA PRO A 142 -8.00 19.13 -7.70
C PRO A 142 -8.89 18.06 -7.07
N ILE A 143 -8.60 16.79 -7.39
CA ILE A 143 -9.22 15.65 -6.72
C ILE A 143 -8.33 15.28 -5.54
N VAL A 144 -8.90 15.28 -4.33
CA VAL A 144 -8.19 14.93 -3.10
C VAL A 144 -8.92 13.77 -2.43
N PHE A 145 -8.19 12.71 -2.08
CA PHE A 145 -8.72 11.61 -1.30
C PHE A 145 -7.74 11.12 -0.25
N GLU A 146 -8.30 10.65 0.87
CA GLU A 146 -7.56 10.11 2.01
C GLU A 146 -7.51 8.58 1.89
N MET A 147 -6.31 8.05 2.05
CA MET A 147 -6.00 6.62 2.04
C MET A 147 -5.54 6.21 3.44
N VAL A 148 -6.12 5.17 4.00
CA VAL A 148 -5.73 4.60 5.28
C VAL A 148 -4.94 3.31 5.07
N ARG A 149 -3.87 3.15 5.84
CA ARG A 149 -3.07 1.93 5.82
C ARG A 149 -3.91 0.77 6.33
N VAL A 150 -3.98 -0.30 5.54
CA VAL A 150 -4.45 -1.58 6.02
C VAL A 150 -3.41 -2.08 7.01
N LYS A 151 -3.72 -1.92 8.30
CA LYS A 151 -2.97 -2.63 9.34
C LYS A 151 -3.11 -4.10 9.01
N LYS A 152 -1.99 -4.79 8.88
CA LYS A 152 -2.02 -6.25 8.89
C LYS A 152 -2.83 -6.62 10.14
N SER A 153 -4.06 -7.09 9.96
CA SER A 153 -4.52 -8.15 10.83
C SER A 153 -3.36 -9.15 10.81
N GLN A 154 -2.93 -9.60 11.99
CA GLN A 154 -1.95 -10.69 12.12
C GLN A 154 -2.08 -11.61 10.91
N PRO A 155 -0.96 -11.89 10.20
CA PRO A 155 -1.00 -12.51 8.88
C PRO A 155 -2.01 -13.64 8.94
N ALA A 156 -3.00 -13.62 8.04
CA ALA A 156 -4.02 -14.65 7.91
C ALA A 156 -3.34 -15.97 8.22
N ALA A 157 -3.57 -16.43 9.45
CA ALA A 157 -2.95 -17.60 9.99
C ALA A 157 -3.42 -18.67 9.01
N ASN A 158 -2.52 -19.22 8.18
CA ASN A 158 -2.74 -20.30 7.20
C ASN A 158 -4.21 -20.41 6.74
N ALA A 159 -4.60 -20.26 5.47
CA ALA A 159 -6.01 -20.46 5.05
C ALA A 159 -6.73 -21.68 5.72
N LYS A 160 -5.99 -22.77 6.01
CA LYS A 160 -6.39 -23.89 6.89
C LYS A 160 -6.75 -23.54 8.34
N THR A 161 -5.97 -22.72 9.04
CA THR A 161 -6.25 -22.20 10.38
C THR A 161 -7.44 -21.24 10.39
N ASP A 162 -7.61 -20.38 9.39
CA ASP A 162 -8.80 -19.53 9.29
C ASP A 162 -10.07 -20.37 9.04
N ASP A 163 -10.00 -21.36 8.16
CA ASP A 163 -11.09 -22.33 7.95
C ASP A 163 -11.41 -23.12 9.23
N TRP A 164 -10.38 -23.52 10.00
CA TRP A 164 -10.55 -24.20 11.27
C TRP A 164 -11.19 -23.30 12.34
N LEU A 165 -10.78 -22.02 12.43
CA LEU A 165 -11.39 -21.06 13.35
C LEU A 165 -12.85 -20.80 12.99
N ARG A 166 -13.19 -20.73 11.69
CA ARG A 166 -14.58 -20.59 11.22
C ARG A 166 -15.41 -21.82 11.57
N GLN A 167 -14.91 -23.03 11.32
CA GLN A 167 -15.60 -24.27 11.70
C GLN A 167 -15.80 -24.38 13.21
N THR A 168 -14.79 -23.97 13.99
CA THR A 168 -14.85 -23.97 15.45
C THR A 168 -15.90 -22.99 15.97
N TRP A 169 -15.98 -21.79 15.38
CA TRP A 169 -17.01 -20.81 15.72
C TRP A 169 -18.42 -21.34 15.39
N ASN A 170 -18.62 -21.93 14.21
CA ASN A 170 -19.91 -22.50 13.83
C ASN A 170 -20.37 -23.60 14.80
N LYS A 171 -19.46 -24.43 15.31
CA LYS A 171 -19.77 -25.43 16.35
C LYS A 171 -20.20 -24.77 17.65
N LEU A 172 -19.48 -23.73 18.10
CA LEU A 172 -19.86 -22.99 19.31
C LEU A 172 -21.21 -22.31 19.16
N GLN A 173 -21.53 -21.78 17.97
CA GLN A 173 -22.86 -21.23 17.69
C GLN A 173 -23.96 -22.29 17.71
N ALA A 174 -23.71 -23.48 17.17
CA ALA A 174 -24.65 -24.59 17.24
C ALA A 174 -24.94 -25.01 18.69
N GLU A 175 -23.94 -24.98 19.58
CA GLU A 175 -24.15 -25.23 21.02
C GLU A 175 -24.96 -24.12 21.70
N VAL A 176 -24.83 -22.86 21.24
CA VAL A 176 -25.66 -21.75 21.71
C VAL A 176 -27.10 -21.91 21.25
N GLU A 177 -27.31 -22.25 19.98
CA GLU A 177 -28.63 -22.51 19.40
C GLU A 177 -29.31 -23.72 20.05
N ALA A 178 -28.54 -24.75 20.40
CA ALA A 178 -29.03 -25.92 21.14
C ALA A 178 -29.30 -25.63 22.63
N GLY A 179 -28.96 -24.45 23.14
CA GLY A 179 -29.13 -24.07 24.55
C GLY A 179 -28.12 -24.71 25.50
N ASN A 180 -27.08 -25.37 24.97
CA ASN A 180 -26.03 -26.02 25.77
C ASN A 180 -24.96 -25.04 26.25
N MET A 181 -24.93 -23.82 25.70
CA MET A 181 -23.95 -22.79 26.04
C MET A 181 -24.54 -21.39 25.90
N SER A 182 -24.13 -20.45 26.75
CA SER A 182 -24.48 -19.04 26.54
C SER A 182 -23.67 -18.43 25.39
N ALA A 183 -24.22 -17.41 24.73
CA ALA A 183 -23.49 -16.66 23.70
C ALA A 183 -22.21 -15.99 24.25
N GLU A 184 -22.20 -15.63 25.54
CA GLU A 184 -21.05 -15.05 26.21
C GLU A 184 -19.94 -16.08 26.42
N ASP A 185 -20.30 -17.28 26.89
CA ASP A 185 -19.34 -18.39 27.06
C ASP A 185 -18.75 -18.83 25.72
N ALA A 186 -19.56 -18.86 24.66
CA ALA A 186 -19.08 -19.17 23.31
C ALA A 186 -18.04 -18.15 22.83
N ARG A 187 -18.28 -16.86 23.07
CA ARG A 187 -17.32 -15.79 22.74
C ARG A 187 -16.05 -15.90 23.57
N ALA A 188 -16.16 -16.14 24.88
CA ALA A 188 -15.02 -16.31 25.77
C ALA A 188 -14.14 -17.50 25.34
N LYS A 189 -14.77 -18.64 25.00
CA LYS A 189 -14.05 -19.81 24.45
C LYS A 189 -13.35 -19.48 23.14
N MET A 190 -14.02 -18.76 22.23
CA MET A 190 -13.42 -18.38 20.96
C MET A 190 -12.21 -17.45 21.12
N ILE A 191 -12.25 -16.52 22.09
CA ILE A 191 -11.13 -15.64 22.42
C ILE A 191 -9.93 -16.45 22.94
N ALA A 192 -10.17 -17.41 23.85
CA ALA A 192 -9.12 -18.27 24.38
C ALA A 192 -8.45 -19.12 23.27
N ILE A 193 -9.25 -19.66 22.36
CA ILE A 193 -8.76 -20.45 21.21
C ILE A 193 -7.90 -19.60 20.28
N LYS A 194 -8.36 -18.39 19.92
CA LYS A 194 -7.58 -17.47 19.07
C LYS A 194 -6.25 -17.10 19.72
N LYS A 195 -6.24 -16.88 21.04
CA LYS A 195 -5.02 -16.57 21.81
C LYS A 195 -4.03 -17.73 21.77
N ASP A 196 -4.47 -18.97 21.98
CA ASP A 196 -3.60 -20.16 21.92
C ASP A 196 -3.00 -20.40 20.52
N VAL A 197 -3.82 -20.24 19.47
CA VAL A 197 -3.34 -20.32 18.08
C VAL A 197 -2.28 -19.27 17.80
N TYR A 198 -2.50 -18.03 18.25
CA TYR A 198 -1.55 -16.94 18.05
C TYR A 198 -0.23 -17.16 18.81
N GLU A 199 -0.28 -17.67 20.03
CA GLU A 199 0.93 -17.99 20.80
C GLU A 199 1.71 -19.17 20.23
N LYS A 200 1.04 -20.16 19.63
CA LYS A 200 1.69 -21.28 18.94
C LYS A 200 2.37 -20.89 17.64
N GLN A 201 1.92 -19.84 16.98
CA GLN A 201 2.52 -19.32 15.73
C GLN A 201 3.74 -18.43 15.95
N LYS A 202 4.00 -18.01 17.19
CA LYS A 202 5.20 -17.24 17.56
C LYS A 202 6.43 -18.11 17.84
N LYS A 203 6.28 -19.43 17.96
CA LYS A 203 7.35 -20.40 18.21
C LYS A 203 7.83 -21.04 16.91
#